data_AF-D7SKQ5-F1
#
_entry.id   AF-D7SKQ5-F1
#
_cell.length_a   1.000
_cell.length_b   1.000
_cell.length_c   1.000
_cell.angle_alpha   90.00
_cell.angle_beta   90.00
_cell.angle_gamma   90.00
#
_symmetry.space_group_name_H-M   'P 1'
#
loop_
_entity.id
_entity.type
_entity.pdbx_description
1 polymer ?
#
loop_
_entity_poly.entity_id
_entity_poly.type
_entity_poly.pdbx_seq_one_letter_code
_entity_poly.pdbx_strand_id
1 'polypeptide(L)'
;MEGDIGAAGNSGAGAISGKGGGNRVEEDRFAQREAALTKFRQKRKERCFEKKVRYQSRKKLAEQRPRIRGQFVRQNVSDNKAGKDGQSDDPSSANNSCDGGIR
;
A
#
# COMPACT_ATOMS: atom_id res chain seq x y z
N MET A 1 36.34 -19.84 4.65
CA MET A 1 35.80 -20.03 6.02
C MET A 1 34.55 -19.19 6.11
N GLU A 2 33.40 -19.78 5.77
CA GLU A 2 32.12 -19.07 5.71
C GLU A 2 31.64 -18.79 7.14
N GLY A 3 31.26 -17.53 7.38
CA GLY A 3 31.00 -17.00 8.71
C GLY A 3 29.69 -17.47 9.31
N ASP A 4 29.77 -17.76 10.61
CA ASP A 4 28.68 -18.12 11.52
C ASP A 4 27.64 -16.98 11.63
N ILE A 5 26.36 -17.28 11.41
CA ILE A 5 25.27 -16.31 11.61
C ILE A 5 24.55 -16.65 12.92
N GLY A 6 24.80 -15.82 13.93
CA GLY A 6 24.29 -15.97 15.28
C GLY A 6 22.78 -16.12 15.40
N ALA A 7 22.38 -17.05 16.27
CA ALA A 7 21.02 -17.32 16.67
C ALA A 7 20.47 -16.20 17.57
N ALA A 8 19.58 -15.36 17.04
CA ALA A 8 18.70 -14.52 17.85
C ALA A 8 17.36 -15.25 18.01
N GLY A 9 17.15 -15.82 19.20
CA GLY A 9 15.90 -16.47 19.58
C GLY A 9 14.74 -15.48 19.71
N ASN A 10 13.56 -15.91 19.30
CA ASN A 10 12.32 -15.34 19.84
C ASN A 10 11.27 -16.45 19.97
N SER A 11 11.12 -16.92 21.21
CA SER A 11 10.18 -17.94 21.64
C SER A 11 8.79 -17.32 21.81
N GLY A 12 8.08 -17.12 20.71
CA GLY A 12 6.68 -16.67 20.71
C GLY A 12 5.73 -17.79 20.29
N ALA A 13 5.65 -18.87 21.06
CA ALA A 13 4.75 -19.99 20.78
C ALA A 13 3.68 -20.10 21.88
N GLY A 14 2.51 -19.50 21.62
CA GLY A 14 1.29 -19.82 22.35
C GLY A 14 0.86 -21.25 21.99
N ALA A 15 1.13 -22.19 22.88
CA ALA A 15 0.78 -23.59 22.72
C ALA A 15 -0.71 -23.79 23.04
N ILE A 16 -1.54 -24.10 22.03
CA ILE A 16 -2.85 -24.70 22.25
C ILE A 16 -2.66 -26.21 22.36
N SER A 17 -2.82 -26.75 23.57
CA SER A 17 -2.70 -28.18 23.83
C SER A 17 -3.93 -28.91 23.30
N GLY A 18 -3.79 -29.56 22.13
CA GLY A 18 -4.75 -30.52 21.61
C GLY A 18 -4.01 -31.78 21.18
N LYS A 19 -4.09 -32.85 21.97
CA LYS A 19 -3.46 -34.15 21.73
C LYS A 19 -4.36 -35.00 20.84
N GLY A 20 -3.84 -35.50 19.70
CA GLY A 20 -4.44 -36.63 18.96
C GLY A 20 -4.22 -36.59 17.44
N GLY A 21 -3.35 -37.48 16.90
CA GLY A 21 -3.26 -37.79 15.45
C GLY A 21 -2.06 -37.19 14.68
N GLY A 22 -0.86 -37.22 15.27
CA GLY A 22 0.26 -36.35 14.89
C GLY A 22 1.24 -36.83 13.81
N ASN A 23 0.80 -37.12 12.58
CA ASN A 23 1.73 -37.17 11.44
C ASN A 23 1.21 -36.43 10.21
N ARG A 24 0.03 -36.77 9.67
CA ARG A 24 -0.48 -36.16 8.42
C ARG A 24 -0.83 -34.67 8.54
N VAL A 25 -1.36 -34.25 9.69
CA VAL A 25 -1.67 -32.83 9.98
C VAL A 25 -0.39 -32.03 10.24
N GLU A 26 0.63 -32.66 10.82
CA GLU A 26 1.93 -32.01 11.03
C GLU A 26 2.70 -31.90 9.71
N GLU A 27 2.71 -32.94 8.86
CA GLU A 27 3.27 -32.90 7.50
C GLU A 27 2.63 -31.79 6.65
N ASP A 28 1.30 -31.69 6.67
CA ASP A 28 0.59 -30.61 5.97
C ASP A 28 0.95 -29.23 6.55
N ARG A 29 1.08 -29.11 7.88
CA ARG A 29 1.55 -27.86 8.52
C ARG A 29 2.98 -27.51 8.11
N PHE A 30 3.88 -28.48 8.02
CA PHE A 30 5.26 -28.27 7.55
C PHE A 30 5.28 -27.85 6.07
N ALA A 31 4.53 -28.53 5.21
CA ALA A 31 4.42 -28.20 3.79
C ALA A 31 3.84 -26.80 3.58
N GLN A 32 2.79 -26.42 4.31
CA GLN A 32 2.22 -25.07 4.27
C GLN A 32 3.25 -24.01 4.70
N ARG A 33 4.04 -24.29 5.75
CA ARG A 33 5.11 -23.40 6.21
C ARG A 33 6.21 -23.25 5.17
N GLU A 34 6.66 -24.35 4.56
CA GLU A 34 7.68 -24.33 3.50
C GLU A 34 7.21 -23.54 2.28
N ALA A 35 5.96 -23.73 1.86
CA ALA A 35 5.37 -22.96 0.77
C ALA A 35 5.29 -21.46 1.10
N ALA A 36 4.88 -21.11 2.33
CA ALA A 36 4.83 -19.73 2.78
C ALA A 36 6.24 -19.08 2.83
N LEU A 37 7.23 -19.80 3.35
CA LEU A 37 8.63 -19.34 3.40
C LEU A 37 9.23 -19.15 2.00
N THR A 38 8.93 -20.06 1.08
CA THR A 38 9.38 -19.95 -0.32
C THR A 38 8.78 -18.70 -0.98
N LYS A 39 7.46 -18.49 -0.85
CA LYS A 39 6.80 -17.27 -1.32
C LYS A 39 7.39 -16.00 -0.70
N PHE A 40 7.70 -16.03 0.60
CA PHE A 40 8.34 -14.90 1.28
C PHE A 40 9.74 -14.59 0.73
N ARG A 41 10.60 -15.61 0.60
CA ARG A 41 11.96 -15.47 0.05
C ARG A 41 11.91 -14.94 -1.38
N GLN A 42 11.02 -15.47 -2.21
CA GLN A 42 10.81 -15.00 -3.57
C GLN A 42 10.35 -13.55 -3.61
N LYS A 43 9.29 -13.18 -2.86
CA LYS A 43 8.82 -11.79 -2.76
C LYS A 43 9.90 -10.82 -2.25
N ARG A 44 10.78 -11.28 -1.36
CA ARG A 44 11.91 -10.49 -0.86
C ARG A 44 12.94 -10.23 -1.97
N LYS A 45 13.29 -11.27 -2.74
CA LYS A 45 14.22 -11.18 -3.88
C LYS A 45 13.66 -10.29 -5.00
N GLU A 46 12.36 -10.36 -5.25
CA GLU A 46 11.66 -9.61 -6.32
C GLU A 46 11.25 -8.18 -5.92
N ARG A 47 11.61 -7.72 -4.72
CA ARG A 47 11.22 -6.38 -4.25
C ARG A 47 11.86 -5.31 -5.14
N CYS A 48 11.04 -4.49 -5.78
CA CYS A 48 11.52 -3.32 -6.50
C CYS A 48 11.77 -2.16 -5.53
N PHE A 49 13.02 -1.76 -5.34
CA PHE A 49 13.39 -0.60 -4.53
C PHE A 49 13.44 0.71 -5.33
N GLU A 50 13.53 0.61 -6.65
CA GLU A 50 13.48 1.77 -7.52
C GLU A 50 12.10 2.44 -7.46
N LYS A 51 12.09 3.77 -7.57
CA LYS A 51 10.87 4.57 -7.55
C LYS A 51 10.02 4.27 -8.79
N LYS A 52 9.00 3.42 -8.62
CA LYS A 52 8.04 3.10 -9.68
C LYS A 52 6.81 4.00 -9.64
N VAL A 53 6.53 4.70 -10.73
CA VAL A 53 5.24 5.38 -10.93
C VAL A 53 4.18 4.35 -11.30
N ARG A 54 3.16 4.17 -10.44
CA ARG A 54 2.05 3.25 -10.70
C ARG A 54 0.93 3.86 -11.54
N TYR A 55 0.56 5.10 -11.26
CA TYR A 55 -0.55 5.77 -11.91
C TYR A 55 -0.07 6.94 -12.77
N GLN A 56 0.08 6.71 -14.07
CA GLN A 56 0.61 7.70 -15.00
C GLN A 56 -0.28 8.94 -15.11
N SER A 57 -1.61 8.76 -15.13
CA SER A 57 -2.55 9.90 -15.16
C SER A 57 -2.36 10.84 -13.95
N ARG A 58 -2.28 10.28 -12.72
CA ARG A 58 -2.03 11.07 -11.51
C ARG A 58 -0.67 11.79 -11.54
N LYS A 59 0.37 11.16 -12.12
CA LYS A 59 1.68 11.78 -12.31
C LYS A 59 1.58 13.01 -13.21
N LYS A 60 0.95 12.87 -14.38
CA LYS A 60 0.73 13.98 -15.34
C LYS A 60 -0.02 15.15 -14.71
N LEU A 61 -1.10 14.87 -13.97
CA LEU A 61 -1.86 15.90 -13.27
C LEU A 61 -1.00 16.61 -12.20
N ALA A 62 -0.20 15.86 -11.44
CA ALA A 62 0.67 16.43 -10.41
C ALA A 62 1.85 17.25 -10.98
N GLU A 63 2.25 16.99 -12.22
CA GLU A 63 3.25 17.76 -12.98
C GLU A 63 2.66 19.07 -13.53
N GLN A 64 1.38 19.08 -13.91
CA GLN A 64 0.69 20.27 -14.44
C GLN A 64 0.27 21.28 -13.36
N ARG A 65 0.01 20.84 -12.12
CA ARG A 65 -0.47 21.74 -11.05
C ARG A 65 0.62 22.72 -10.59
N PRO A 66 0.29 24.01 -10.39
CA PRO A 66 1.26 25.01 -9.94
C PRO A 66 1.77 24.71 -8.52
N ARG A 67 3.08 24.84 -8.33
CA ARG A 67 3.76 24.60 -7.05
C ARG A 67 4.60 25.79 -6.62
N ILE A 68 4.55 26.15 -5.33
CA ILE A 68 5.48 27.08 -4.69
C ILE A 68 6.17 26.33 -3.55
N ARG A 69 7.51 26.26 -3.57
CA ARG A 69 8.31 25.50 -2.59
C ARG A 69 7.86 24.04 -2.41
N GLY A 70 7.43 23.40 -3.51
CA GLY A 70 6.95 22.01 -3.52
C GLY A 70 5.48 21.81 -3.14
N GLN A 71 4.81 22.83 -2.59
CA GLN A 71 3.39 22.78 -2.20
C GLN A 71 2.49 23.20 -3.36
N PHE A 72 1.37 22.49 -3.55
CA PHE A 72 0.36 22.91 -4.51
C PHE A 72 -0.35 24.16 -4.02
N VAL A 73 -0.50 25.14 -4.92
CA VAL A 73 -1.22 26.38 -4.63
C VAL A 73 -2.65 26.27 -5.14
N ARG A 74 -3.60 26.84 -4.40
CA ARG A 74 -4.97 27.01 -4.89
C ARG A 74 -4.97 28.19 -5.85
N GLN A 75 -5.35 27.96 -7.10
CA GLN A 75 -5.64 29.07 -7.99
C GLN A 75 -6.91 29.74 -7.45
N ASN A 76 -6.75 30.97 -6.96
CA ASN A 76 -7.87 31.85 -6.75
C ASN A 76 -8.42 32.14 -8.16
N VAL A 77 -9.74 32.02 -8.34
CA VAL A 77 -10.43 31.96 -9.64
C VAL A 77 -10.25 33.23 -10.50
N SER A 78 -9.50 34.22 -10.02
CA SER A 78 -9.31 35.54 -10.63
C SER A 78 -8.35 35.55 -11.82
N ASP A 79 -7.31 34.71 -11.83
CA ASP A 79 -6.22 34.83 -12.81
C ASP A 79 -5.90 33.46 -13.42
N ASN A 80 -6.69 33.03 -14.41
CA ASN A 80 -6.29 32.16 -15.54
C ASN A 80 -7.51 31.80 -16.40
N LYS A 81 -7.94 32.75 -17.22
CA LYS A 81 -8.64 32.45 -18.48
C LYS A 81 -7.61 31.87 -19.45
N ALA A 82 -7.40 30.56 -19.41
CA ALA A 82 -6.69 29.84 -20.46
C ALA A 82 -7.26 28.43 -20.65
N GLY A 83 -8.35 28.35 -21.41
CA GLY A 83 -8.70 27.19 -22.24
C GLY A 83 -9.43 26.01 -21.59
N LYS A 84 -10.75 26.12 -21.43
CA LYS A 84 -11.73 25.23 -22.10
C LYS A 84 -13.15 25.64 -21.74
N ASP A 85 -13.86 26.11 -22.76
CA ASP A 85 -15.26 26.47 -22.71
C ASP A 85 -16.09 25.18 -22.58
N GLY A 86 -16.60 24.95 -21.38
CA GLY A 86 -17.58 23.92 -21.09
C GLY A 86 -18.73 24.57 -20.35
N GLN A 87 -19.68 25.14 -21.08
CA GLN A 87 -20.95 25.59 -20.55
C GLN A 87 -21.70 24.40 -19.96
N SER A 88 -21.95 24.44 -18.66
CA SER A 88 -23.03 23.69 -18.03
C SER A 88 -23.61 24.56 -16.91
N ASP A 89 -24.67 25.28 -17.24
CA ASP A 89 -25.60 25.83 -16.28
C ASP A 89 -26.37 24.66 -15.64
N ASP A 90 -26.16 24.33 -14.36
CA ASP A 90 -27.23 23.90 -13.45
C ASP A 90 -26.75 23.83 -11.97
N PRO A 91 -27.52 24.39 -11.01
CA PRO A 91 -27.17 24.46 -9.59
C PRO A 91 -27.63 23.24 -8.78
N SER A 92 -26.70 22.44 -8.29
CA SER A 92 -26.96 21.50 -7.19
C SER A 92 -25.85 21.59 -6.14
N SER A 93 -26.06 22.51 -5.20
CA SER A 93 -25.46 22.48 -3.88
C SER A 93 -25.97 21.24 -3.13
N ALA A 94 -25.49 20.06 -3.50
CA ALA A 94 -25.69 18.86 -2.71
C ALA A 94 -24.71 18.90 -1.54
N ASN A 95 -25.29 19.25 -0.40
CA ASN A 95 -24.72 19.25 0.93
C ASN A 95 -23.98 17.93 1.18
N ASN A 96 -22.66 17.91 1.09
CA ASN A 96 -21.86 16.77 1.54
C ASN A 96 -21.68 16.86 3.07
N SER A 97 -22.80 16.69 3.79
CA SER A 97 -22.80 16.39 5.21
C SER A 97 -22.45 14.92 5.39
N CYS A 98 -21.18 14.56 5.24
CA CYS A 98 -20.68 13.28 5.75
C CYS A 98 -20.13 13.51 7.16
N ASP A 99 -21.04 13.57 8.13
CA ASP A 99 -20.73 13.20 9.50
C ASP A 99 -20.52 11.69 9.53
N GLY A 100 -19.25 11.30 9.39
CA GLY A 100 -18.79 9.93 9.42
C GLY A 100 -17.52 9.85 10.26
N GLY A 101 -17.57 10.45 11.46
CA GLY A 101 -16.55 10.29 12.48
C GLY A 101 -16.50 8.83 12.96
N ILE A 102 -15.67 8.01 12.32
CA ILE A 102 -15.21 6.76 12.91
C ILE A 102 -14.12 7.13 13.91
N ARG A 103 -14.42 6.92 15.20
CA ARG A 103 -13.43 6.92 16.28
C ARG A 103 -12.52 5.71 16.17
#